data_AF-A0A7S0SUH9-F1
#
_entry.id   AF-A0A7S0SUH9-F1
#
_cell.length_a   1.000
_cell.length_b   1.000
_cell.length_c   1.000
_cell.angle_alpha   90.00
_cell.angle_beta   90.00
_cell.angle_gamma   90.00
#
_symmetry.space_group_name_H-M   'P 1'
#
loop_
_entity.id
_entity.type
_entity.pdbx_description
1 polymer ?
#
loop_
_entity_poly.entity_id
_entity_poly.type
_entity_poly.pdbx_seq_one_letter_code
_entity_poly.pdbx_strand_id
1 'polypeptide(L)'
;NNQKDFIISFLGSSVAAGHDSYFNESYPIVVGDIMKETLSKLNINLITRNVALGNNPCTPYDMCVRIFAGMDADIIHWEQSYNCNSDPSIMEQFVRQAMIIPTKPILVFSESSTAT
;
A
#
# COMPACT_ATOMS: atom_id res chain seq x y z
N ASN A 1 -14.75 23.71 9.80
CA ASN A 1 -15.02 22.60 8.86
C ASN A 1 -13.72 22.16 8.23
N ASN A 2 -12.97 21.25 8.87
CA ASN A 2 -11.80 20.63 8.26
C ASN A 2 -12.22 19.29 7.69
N GLN A 3 -12.24 19.18 6.36
CA GLN A 3 -12.35 17.89 5.69
C GLN A 3 -11.13 17.05 6.10
N LYS A 4 -11.37 15.85 6.63
CA LYS A 4 -10.28 14.96 7.03
C LYS A 4 -9.84 14.18 5.79
N ASP A 5 -8.56 14.27 5.47
CA ASP A 5 -7.94 13.40 4.48
C ASP A 5 -7.88 11.96 5.04
N PHE A 6 -8.24 11.00 4.20
CA PHE A 6 -8.11 9.58 4.48
C PHE A 6 -7.13 9.01 3.46
N ILE A 7 -6.00 8.50 3.94
CA ILE A 7 -4.85 8.19 3.09
C ILE A 7 -4.65 6.69 2.99
N ILE A 8 -4.57 6.19 1.75
CA ILE A 8 -4.20 4.80 1.44
C ILE A 8 -2.87 4.80 0.71
N SER A 9 -1.86 4.16 1.29
CA SER A 9 -0.54 3.99 0.66
C SER A 9 -0.37 2.55 0.17
N PHE A 10 -0.15 2.38 -1.12
CA PHE A 10 0.10 1.11 -1.77
C PHE A 10 1.60 0.91 -1.91
N LEU A 11 2.10 -0.12 -1.24
CA LEU A 11 3.47 -0.59 -1.30
C LEU A 11 3.47 -1.94 -1.99
N GLY A 12 4.48 -2.18 -2.81
CA GLY A 12 4.55 -3.48 -3.45
C GLY A 12 5.54 -3.59 -4.59
N SER A 13 5.31 -4.64 -5.37
CA SER A 13 6.18 -5.08 -6.46
C SER A 13 5.86 -4.35 -7.76
N SER A 14 6.36 -4.87 -8.88
CA SER A 14 5.91 -4.47 -10.22
C SER A 14 4.40 -4.58 -10.40
N VAL A 15 3.73 -5.51 -9.71
CA VAL A 15 2.27 -5.69 -9.77
C VAL A 15 1.58 -4.44 -9.21
N ALA A 16 1.90 -4.02 -7.99
CA ALA A 16 1.41 -2.76 -7.42
C ALA A 16 1.90 -1.51 -8.15
N ALA A 17 3.13 -1.52 -8.67
CA ALA A 17 3.65 -0.40 -9.47
C ALA A 17 2.85 -0.18 -10.76
N GLY A 18 2.07 -1.19 -11.20
CA GLY A 18 1.22 -1.10 -12.38
C GLY A 18 1.90 -1.58 -13.65
N HIS A 19 2.93 -2.44 -13.55
CA HIS A 19 3.47 -3.09 -14.73
C HIS A 19 2.36 -3.87 -15.46
N ASP A 20 2.43 -3.85 -16.79
CA ASP A 20 1.48 -4.50 -17.68
C ASP A 20 0.02 -4.00 -17.57
N SER A 21 -0.21 -2.92 -16.79
CA SER A 21 -1.48 -2.20 -16.77
C SER A 21 -1.45 -1.05 -17.77
N TYR A 22 -2.57 -0.80 -18.46
CA TYR A 22 -2.67 0.37 -19.34
C TYR A 22 -2.80 1.64 -18.52
N PHE A 23 -1.94 2.63 -18.78
CA PHE A 23 -2.05 4.01 -18.26
C PHE A 23 -2.49 4.06 -16.78
N ASN A 24 -3.76 4.41 -16.52
CA ASN A 24 -4.34 4.59 -15.18
C ASN A 24 -5.18 3.41 -14.70
N GLU A 25 -4.93 2.20 -15.20
CA GLU A 25 -5.72 1.00 -14.90
C GLU A 25 -5.03 0.06 -13.90
N SER A 26 -3.92 0.47 -13.30
CA SER A 26 -3.31 -0.30 -12.22
C SER A 26 -4.22 -0.34 -11.01
N TYR A 27 -4.22 -1.47 -10.28
CA TYR A 27 -5.16 -1.67 -9.18
C TYR A 27 -5.11 -0.56 -8.10
N PRO A 28 -3.95 0.05 -7.74
CA PRO A 28 -3.95 1.16 -6.78
C PRO A 28 -4.75 2.37 -7.26
N ILE A 29 -4.75 2.64 -8.57
CA ILE A 29 -5.50 3.75 -9.17
C ILE A 29 -6.99 3.41 -9.21
N VAL A 30 -7.33 2.22 -9.71
CA VAL A 30 -8.71 1.76 -9.82
C VAL A 30 -9.40 1.71 -8.44
N VAL A 31 -8.69 1.25 -7.40
CA VAL A 31 -9.22 1.29 -6.02
C VAL A 31 -9.50 2.73 -5.58
N GLY A 32 -8.60 3.66 -5.87
CA GLY A 32 -8.80 5.08 -5.59
C GLY A 32 -10.05 5.63 -6.26
N ASP A 33 -10.21 5.38 -7.56
CA ASP A 33 -11.35 5.88 -8.34
C ASP A 33 -12.69 5.32 -7.86
N ILE A 34 -12.75 4.00 -7.59
CA ILE A 34 -13.97 3.34 -7.10
C ILE A 34 -14.34 3.83 -5.70
N MET A 35 -13.37 4.00 -4.80
CA MET A 35 -13.65 4.38 -3.41
C MET A 35 -13.95 5.88 -3.25
N LYS A 36 -13.37 6.73 -4.10
CA LYS A 36 -13.48 8.19 -4.00
C LYS A 36 -14.92 8.68 -4.02
N GLU A 37 -15.76 8.17 -4.90
CA GLU A 37 -17.15 8.61 -4.99
C GLU A 37 -17.88 8.35 -3.66
N THR A 38 -17.76 7.13 -3.14
CA THR A 38 -18.44 6.71 -1.91
C THR A 38 -17.97 7.52 -0.69
N LEU A 39 -16.65 7.73 -0.55
CA LEU A 39 -16.08 8.47 0.57
C LEU A 39 -16.38 9.97 0.50
N SER A 40 -16.45 10.55 -0.71
CA SER A 40 -16.78 11.97 -0.88
C SER A 40 -18.19 12.31 -0.35
N LYS A 41 -19.15 11.39 -0.48
CA LYS A 41 -20.52 11.54 0.06
C LYS A 41 -20.54 11.59 1.59
N LEU A 42 -19.48 11.10 2.24
CA LEU A 42 -19.28 11.15 3.69
C LEU A 42 -18.41 12.33 4.13
N ASN A 43 -18.11 13.28 3.24
CA ASN A 43 -17.16 14.37 3.46
C ASN A 43 -15.74 13.89 3.83
N ILE A 44 -15.33 12.73 3.33
CA ILE A 44 -13.97 12.21 3.49
C ILE A 44 -13.22 12.47 2.18
N ASN A 45 -12.05 13.10 2.25
CA ASN A 45 -11.19 13.28 1.08
C ASN A 45 -10.25 12.08 0.97
N LEU A 46 -10.46 11.21 -0.02
CA LEU A 46 -9.58 10.06 -0.25
C LEU A 46 -8.31 10.49 -1.00
N ILE A 47 -7.15 10.16 -0.43
CA ILE A 47 -5.85 10.30 -1.09
C ILE A 47 -5.24 8.90 -1.23
N THR A 48 -4.99 8.46 -2.47
CA THR A 48 -4.26 7.23 -2.74
C THR A 48 -2.82 7.55 -3.16
N ARG A 49 -1.84 6.84 -2.60
CA ARG A 49 -0.42 6.97 -2.94
C ARG A 49 0.08 5.63 -3.46
N ASN A 50 0.49 5.58 -4.72
CA ASN A 50 1.21 4.43 -5.24
C ASN A 50 2.72 4.66 -5.06
N VAL A 51 3.32 3.95 -4.09
CA VAL A 51 4.75 4.00 -3.77
C VAL A 51 5.41 2.64 -3.98
N ALA A 52 4.74 1.76 -4.72
CA ALA A 52 5.27 0.49 -5.18
C ALA A 52 6.39 0.71 -6.20
N LEU A 53 7.35 -0.22 -6.21
CA LEU A 53 8.53 -0.15 -7.07
C LEU A 53 8.72 -1.51 -7.74
N GLY A 54 8.93 -1.51 -9.06
CA GLY A 54 9.30 -2.72 -9.78
C GLY A 54 10.69 -3.21 -9.37
N ASN A 55 10.87 -4.53 -9.29
CA ASN A 55 12.15 -5.19 -8.98
C ASN A 55 12.86 -4.65 -7.72
N ASN A 56 12.08 -4.27 -6.70
CA ASN A 56 12.60 -3.89 -5.39
C ASN A 56 12.96 -5.12 -4.54
N PRO A 57 14.05 -5.08 -3.75
CA PRO A 57 14.33 -6.14 -2.79
C PRO A 57 13.39 -6.03 -1.58
N CYS A 58 13.09 -7.17 -0.94
CA CYS A 58 12.30 -7.20 0.30
C CYS A 58 12.89 -6.30 1.39
N THR A 59 14.21 -6.40 1.59
CA THR A 59 14.97 -5.52 2.49
C THR A 59 15.88 -4.61 1.68
N PRO A 60 15.88 -3.28 1.92
CA PRO A 60 15.25 -2.56 3.03
C PRO A 60 13.80 -2.08 2.78
N TYR A 61 13.20 -2.37 1.64
CA TYR A 61 11.91 -1.79 1.24
C TYR A 61 10.80 -2.02 2.28
N ASP A 62 10.62 -3.26 2.71
CA ASP A 62 9.59 -3.65 3.70
C ASP A 62 9.95 -3.25 5.13
N MET A 63 11.17 -2.78 5.39
CA MET A 63 11.58 -2.24 6.70
C MET A 63 11.43 -0.73 6.79
N CYS A 64 11.51 -0.01 5.66
CA CYS A 64 11.44 1.45 5.60
C CYS A 64 10.01 1.98 5.40
N VAL A 65 9.00 1.28 5.94
CA VAL A 65 7.56 1.54 5.70
C VAL A 65 7.19 3.01 5.89
N ARG A 66 7.62 3.65 6.98
CA ARG A 66 7.29 5.06 7.28
C ARG A 66 7.77 6.07 6.22
N ILE A 67 8.86 5.73 5.52
CA ILE A 67 9.45 6.61 4.50
C ILE A 67 8.61 6.52 3.22
N PHE A 68 8.19 5.31 2.85
CA PHE A 68 7.39 5.09 1.63
C PHE A 68 5.92 5.42 1.86
N ALA A 69 5.30 4.89 2.91
CA ALA A 69 3.87 5.07 3.18
C ALA A 69 3.52 6.51 3.61
N GLY A 70 4.47 7.21 4.22
CA GLY A 70 4.23 8.46 4.95
C GLY A 70 3.82 8.22 6.41
N MET A 71 4.05 9.22 7.25
CA MET A 71 3.73 9.18 8.69
C MET A 71 2.25 9.42 9.01
N ASP A 72 1.44 9.61 7.97
CA ASP A 72 0.04 10.03 7.98
C ASP A 72 -0.89 9.04 7.26
N ALA A 73 -0.37 7.88 6.81
CA ALA A 73 -1.20 6.86 6.16
C ALA A 73 -2.25 6.29 7.13
N ASP A 74 -3.51 6.21 6.74
CA ASP A 74 -4.57 5.53 7.51
C ASP A 74 -4.67 4.04 7.13
N ILE A 75 -4.35 3.72 5.87
CA ILE A 75 -4.24 2.35 5.35
C ILE A 75 -2.88 2.19 4.67
N ILE A 76 -2.24 1.05 4.94
CA ILE A 76 -1.07 0.61 4.19
C ILE A 76 -1.40 -0.74 3.55
N HIS A 77 -1.38 -0.77 2.23
CA HIS A 77 -1.61 -1.97 1.45
C HIS A 77 -0.26 -2.55 1.02
N TRP A 78 0.02 -3.78 1.43
CA TRP A 78 1.24 -4.52 1.13
C TRP A 78 0.98 -5.60 0.08
N GLU A 79 1.72 -5.53 -1.02
CA GLU A 79 1.74 -6.52 -2.09
C GLU A 79 3.19 -6.85 -2.42
N GLN A 80 3.79 -7.81 -1.72
CA GLN A 80 5.16 -8.27 -2.00
C GLN A 80 5.29 -9.78 -1.89
N SER A 81 4.18 -10.53 -1.82
CA SER A 81 4.27 -11.97 -1.64
C SER A 81 4.97 -12.64 -2.84
N TYR A 82 4.83 -12.10 -4.05
CA TYR A 82 5.60 -12.58 -5.21
C TYR A 82 7.13 -12.62 -4.98
N ASN A 83 7.69 -11.61 -4.32
CA ASN A 83 9.13 -11.50 -4.08
C ASN A 83 9.58 -12.05 -2.71
N CYS A 84 8.71 -11.95 -1.69
CA CYS A 84 9.12 -12.03 -0.29
C CYS A 84 8.45 -13.16 0.50
N ASN A 85 7.55 -13.93 -0.11
CA ASN A 85 6.79 -14.97 0.61
C ASN A 85 7.67 -16.15 1.10
N SER A 86 8.91 -16.28 0.60
CA SER A 86 9.84 -17.30 1.07
C SER A 86 10.38 -17.03 2.48
N ASP A 87 10.28 -15.81 2.99
CA ASP A 87 10.77 -15.43 4.32
C ASP A 87 9.65 -14.75 5.14
N PRO A 88 9.00 -15.49 6.06
CA PRO A 88 7.91 -14.95 6.88
C PRO A 88 8.37 -13.83 7.83
N SER A 89 9.67 -13.72 8.12
CA SER A 89 10.19 -12.66 8.98
C SER A 89 10.03 -11.27 8.36
N ILE A 90 9.99 -11.18 7.02
CA ILE A 90 9.76 -9.92 6.30
C ILE A 90 8.38 -9.36 6.62
N MET A 91 7.34 -10.20 6.60
CA MET A 91 5.98 -9.77 6.92
C MET A 91 5.88 -9.33 8.40
N GLU A 92 6.51 -10.05 9.33
CA GLU A 92 6.56 -9.63 10.73
C GLU A 92 7.23 -8.25 10.87
N GLN A 93 8.40 -8.06 10.24
CA GLN A 93 9.10 -6.78 10.30
C GLN A 93 8.28 -5.66 9.67
N PHE A 94 7.62 -5.91 8.53
CA PHE A 94 6.73 -4.94 7.91
C PHE A 94 5.65 -4.46 8.88
N VAL A 95 4.94 -5.39 9.53
CA VAL A 95 3.92 -5.07 10.54
C VAL A 95 4.52 -4.22 11.66
N ARG A 96 5.66 -4.65 12.22
CA ARG A 96 6.32 -3.94 13.33
C ARG A 96 6.73 -2.51 12.94
N GLN A 97 7.26 -2.32 11.74
CA GLN A 97 7.67 -1.01 11.26
C GLN A 97 6.47 -0.11 10.95
N ALA A 98 5.39 -0.67 10.41
CA ALA A 98 4.16 0.07 10.16
C ALA A 98 3.49 0.55 11.45
N MET A 99 3.57 -0.22 12.53
CA MET A 99 2.99 0.15 13.84
C MET A 99 3.72 1.29 14.56
N ILE A 100 4.87 1.74 14.05
CA ILE A 100 5.55 2.96 14.53
C ILE A 100 4.87 4.22 14.00
N ILE A 101 4.06 4.11 12.94
CA ILE A 101 3.36 5.25 12.33
C ILE A 101 2.26 5.74 13.29
N PRO A 102 2.18 7.06 13.60
CA PRO A 102 1.28 7.61 14.61
C PRO A 102 -0.21 7.29 14.42
N THR A 103 -0.67 7.22 13.17
CA THR A 103 -2.05 6.90 12.80
C THR A 103 -2.45 5.47 13.15
N LYS A 104 -1.47 4.57 13.40
CA LYS A 104 -1.67 3.12 13.58
C LYS A 104 -2.48 2.56 12.40
N PRO A 105 -1.91 2.57 11.19
CA PRO A 105 -2.65 2.27 9.98
C PRO A 105 -3.26 0.88 9.99
N ILE A 106 -4.39 0.72 9.32
CA ILE A 106 -4.90 -0.60 8.96
C ILE A 106 -3.95 -1.19 7.92
N LEU A 107 -3.47 -2.41 8.16
CA LEU A 107 -2.63 -3.14 7.22
C LEU A 107 -3.49 -4.08 6.38
N VAL A 108 -3.37 -3.98 5.06
CA VAL A 108 -4.03 -4.87 4.10
C VAL A 108 -2.95 -5.66 3.38
N PHE A 109 -3.05 -6.99 3.40
CA PHE A 109 -2.11 -7.87 2.72
C PHE A 109 -2.79 -8.50 1.52
N SER A 110 -2.17 -8.38 0.35
CA SER A 110 -2.62 -9.03 -0.87
C SER A 110 -1.57 -10.00 -1.36
N GLU A 111 -2.02 -11.19 -1.72
CA GLU A 111 -1.17 -12.24 -2.29
C GLU A 111 -1.11 -12.08 -3.81
N SER A 112 0.10 -12.00 -4.33
CA SER A 112 0.42 -11.93 -5.76
C SER A 112 1.25 -13.12 -6.24
N SER A 113 1.76 -13.92 -5.32
CA SER A 113 2.39 -15.21 -5.62
C SER A 113 1.33 -16.22 -6.07
N THR A 114 1.52 -16.80 -7.24
CA THR A 114 0.81 -18.03 -7.62
C THR A 114 1.46 -19.20 -6.90
N ALA A 115 0.81 -19.74 -5.87
CA ALA A 115 1.30 -20.93 -5.18
C ALA A 115 1.60 -22.06 -6.20
N THR A 116 2.79 -22.65 -6.09
CA THR A 116 3.11 -23.97 -6.68
C THR A 116 2.99 -25.05 -5.62
#